data_AF-A0A6I5CS56-F1
#
_entry.id   AF-A0A6I5CS56-F1
#
_cell.length_a   1.000
_cell.length_b   1.000
_cell.length_c   1.000
_cell.angle_alpha   90.00
_cell.angle_beta   90.00
_cell.angle_gamma   90.00
#
_symmetry.space_group_name_H-M   'P 1'
#
loop_
_entity.id
_entity.type
_entity.pdbx_description
1 polymer ?
#
loop_
_entity_poly.entity_id
_entity_poly.type
_entity_poly.pdbx_seq_one_letter_code
_entity_poly.pdbx_strand_id
1 'polypeptide(L)' 'PALERFRLTVGRPVLPMLAHSASSVAEAVAKLGACAVEEKLDGIRVQVHRDGRTVRIHTRTLDDITDRLPEVHAAAL' A
#
# COMPACT_ATOMS: atom_id res chain seq x y z
N PRO A 1 -8.33 -23.73 -12.13
CA PRO A 1 -7.12 -23.78 -12.99
C PRO A 1 -6.64 -22.43 -13.57
N ALA A 2 -7.49 -21.57 -14.16
CA ALA A 2 -7.02 -20.29 -14.74
C ALA A 2 -6.69 -19.22 -13.68
N LEU A 3 -7.54 -19.05 -12.67
CA LEU A 3 -7.32 -18.09 -11.58
C LEU A 3 -6.11 -18.44 -10.69
N GLU A 4 -5.82 -19.74 -10.54
CA GLU A 4 -4.64 -20.23 -9.81
C GLU A 4 -3.31 -19.81 -10.42
N ARG A 5 -3.30 -19.32 -11.67
CA ARG A 5 -2.10 -18.77 -12.33
C ARG A 5 -1.99 -17.25 -12.20
N PHE A 6 -3.02 -16.56 -11.72
CA PHE A 6 -2.98 -15.12 -11.52
C PHE A 6 -1.97 -14.79 -10.42
N ARG A 7 -1.08 -13.84 -10.69
CA ARG A 7 -0.01 -13.43 -9.79
C ARG A 7 0.08 -11.92 -9.76
N LEU A 8 0.60 -11.38 -8.67
CA LEU A 8 1.04 -10.00 -8.61
C LEU A 8 2.12 -9.77 -9.66
N THR A 9 2.03 -8.66 -10.38
CA THR A 9 3.00 -8.25 -11.40
C THR A 9 3.44 -6.84 -11.08
N VAL A 10 4.75 -6.59 -10.99
CA VAL A 10 5.27 -5.24 -10.77
C VAL A 10 4.81 -4.32 -11.91
N GLY A 11 4.48 -3.05 -11.59
CA GLY A 11 3.89 -2.10 -12.53
C GLY A 11 2.37 -2.23 -12.72
N ARG A 12 1.73 -3.28 -12.18
CA ARG A 12 0.26 -3.39 -12.13
C ARG A 12 -0.22 -3.13 -10.70
N PRO A 13 -0.84 -1.98 -10.42
CA PRO A 13 -1.27 -1.67 -9.07
C PRO A 13 -2.37 -2.63 -8.60
N VAL A 14 -2.42 -2.87 -7.31
CA VAL A 14 -3.44 -3.70 -6.68
C VAL A 14 -4.29 -2.89 -5.72
N LEU A 15 -5.57 -3.25 -5.64
CA LEU A 15 -6.51 -2.64 -4.71
C LEU A 15 -5.93 -2.67 -3.28
N PRO A 16 -5.86 -1.52 -2.59
CA PRO A 16 -5.28 -1.47 -1.27
C PRO A 16 -6.14 -2.26 -0.26
N MET A 17 -5.49 -3.04 0.60
CA MET A 17 -6.16 -3.62 1.77
C MET A 17 -6.68 -2.50 2.67
N LEU A 18 -7.95 -2.58 3.07
CA LEU A 18 -8.61 -1.61 3.95
C LEU A 18 -8.58 -2.09 5.41
N ALA A 19 -8.73 -1.14 6.33
CA ALA A 19 -8.82 -1.41 7.76
C ALA A 19 -10.24 -1.13 8.27
N HIS A 20 -10.68 -1.94 9.23
CA HIS A 20 -11.86 -1.63 10.03
C HIS A 20 -11.47 -0.75 11.22
N SER A 21 -12.35 0.16 11.62
CA SER A 21 -12.19 0.92 12.86
C SER A 21 -12.54 0.07 14.08
N ALA A 22 -11.94 0.40 15.22
CA ALA A 22 -12.35 -0.05 16.54
C ALA A 22 -12.63 1.19 17.41
N SER A 23 -13.44 1.04 18.46
CA SER A 23 -13.79 2.18 19.33
C SER A 23 -12.67 2.54 20.31
N SER A 24 -11.75 1.60 20.57
CA SER A 24 -10.58 1.81 21.42
C SER A 24 -9.42 0.86 21.05
N VAL A 25 -8.22 1.19 21.52
CA VAL A 25 -7.02 0.34 21.35
C VAL A 25 -7.20 -1.00 22.07
N ALA A 26 -7.77 -0.99 23.28
CA ALA A 26 -8.00 -2.22 24.06
C ALA A 26 -8.94 -3.19 23.32
N GLU A 27 -10.03 -2.68 22.74
CA GLU A 27 -10.94 -3.49 21.93
C GLU A 27 -10.22 -4.07 20.69
N ALA A 28 -9.45 -3.24 19.98
CA ALA A 28 -8.73 -3.66 18.78
C ALA A 28 -7.75 -4.80 19.07
N VAL A 29 -6.95 -4.67 20.13
CA VAL A 29 -5.96 -5.69 20.52
C VAL A 29 -6.64 -6.96 21.02
N ALA A 30 -7.72 -6.86 21.80
CA ALA A 30 -8.48 -8.03 22.24
C ALA A 30 -9.06 -8.83 21.04
N LYS A 31 -9.49 -8.13 19.99
CA LYS A 31 -10.02 -8.75 18.76
C LYS A 31 -8.94 -9.38 17.87
N LEU A 32 -7.76 -8.77 17.79
CA LEU A 32 -6.67 -9.24 16.92
C LEU A 32 -5.74 -10.25 17.59
N GLY A 33 -5.65 -10.25 18.93
CA GLY A 33 -4.64 -11.00 19.67
C GLY A 33 -3.25 -10.35 19.55
N ALA A 34 -2.20 -11.18 19.54
CA ALA A 34 -0.83 -10.69 19.33
C ALA A 34 -0.71 -10.02 17.96
N CYS A 35 -0.39 -8.72 17.94
CA CYS A 35 -0.37 -7.91 16.73
C CYS A 35 0.78 -6.90 16.71
N ALA A 36 1.14 -6.44 15.52
CA ALA A 36 1.98 -5.26 15.34
C ALA A 36 1.13 -3.99 15.48
N VAL A 37 1.73 -2.93 16.03
CA VAL A 37 1.12 -1.61 16.15
C VAL A 37 2.01 -0.61 15.43
N GLU A 38 1.42 0.12 14.49
CA GLU A 38 2.07 1.16 13.70
C GLU A 38 1.31 2.48 13.86
N GLU A 39 2.00 3.60 13.77
CA GLU A 39 1.38 4.92 13.81
C GLU A 39 0.51 5.14 12.57
N LYS A 40 -0.71 5.63 12.77
CA LYS A 40 -1.59 6.01 11.66
C LYS A 40 -1.18 7.39 11.14
N LEU A 41 -0.38 7.39 10.07
CA LEU A 41 0.03 8.61 9.39
C LEU A 41 -1.17 9.35 8.77
N ASP A 42 -1.15 10.68 8.85
CA ASP A 42 -2.10 11.56 8.15
C ASP A 42 -1.47 12.10 6.88
N GLY A 43 -1.83 11.50 5.75
CA GLY A 43 -1.24 11.82 4.45
C GLY A 43 -1.88 11.01 3.34
N ILE A 44 -1.19 10.92 2.20
CA ILE A 44 -1.64 10.10 1.08
C ILE A 44 -1.07 8.68 1.19
N ARG A 45 -1.93 7.68 0.98
CA ARG A 45 -1.47 6.31 0.79
C ARG A 45 -1.00 6.15 -0.65
N VAL A 46 0.23 5.69 -0.83
CA VAL A 46 0.81 5.38 -2.14
C VAL A 46 1.20 3.91 -2.23
N GLN A 47 1.16 3.38 -3.46
CA GLN A 47 1.72 2.08 -3.81
C GLN A 47 2.87 2.29 -4.79
N VAL A 48 4.08 1.98 -4.34
CA VAL A 48 5.30 2.11 -5.13
C VAL A 48 5.63 0.75 -5.76
N HIS A 49 5.72 0.73 -7.09
CA HIS A 49 6.21 -0.40 -7.85
C HIS A 49 7.59 -0.06 -8.40
N ARG A 50 8.56 -0.95 -8.19
CA ARG A 50 9.92 -0.81 -8.72
C ARG A 50 10.31 -2.07 -9.48
N ASP A 51 10.66 -1.91 -10.75
CA ASP A 51 11.28 -2.94 -11.60
C ASP A 51 12.61 -2.42 -12.15
N GLY A 52 13.72 -2.84 -11.54
CA GLY A 52 15.04 -2.29 -11.83
C GLY A 52 15.10 -0.79 -11.56
N ARG A 53 15.17 0.00 -12.65
CA ARG A 53 15.18 1.48 -12.63
C ARG A 53 13.81 2.10 -12.96
N THR A 54 12.81 1.29 -13.27
CA THR A 54 11.45 1.76 -13.54
C THR A 54 10.69 1.83 -12.22
N VAL A 55 10.32 3.04 -11.80
CA VAL A 55 9.49 3.27 -10.60
C VAL A 55 8.15 3.85 -11.03
N ARG A 56 7.05 3.33 -10.48
CA ARG A 56 5.69 3.85 -10.65
C ARG A 56 5.02 4.01 -9.30
N ILE A 57 4.39 5.16 -9.06
CA ILE A 57 3.75 5.49 -7.79
C ILE A 57 2.27 5.74 -8.03
N HIS A 58 1.43 4.95 -7.37
CA HIS A 58 -0.03 5.00 -7.52
C HIS A 58 -0.71 5.47 -6.24
N THR A 59 -1.79 6.23 -6.36
CA THR A 59 -2.62 6.66 -5.22
C THR A 59 -3.49 5.52 -4.67
N ARG A 60 -4.26 5.79 -3.61
CA ARG A 60 -5.30 4.89 -3.08
C ARG A 60 -6.34 4.48 -4.14
N THR A 61 -6.65 5.35 -5.09
CA THR A 61 -7.58 5.13 -6.21
C THR A 61 -6.88 4.53 -7.44
N LEU A 62 -5.59 4.21 -7.33
CA LEU A 62 -4.73 3.66 -8.37
C LEU A 62 -4.39 4.64 -9.51
N ASP A 63 -4.57 5.94 -9.29
CA ASP A 63 -4.10 6.97 -10.21
C ASP A 63 -2.58 7.05 -10.18
N ASP A 64 -1.95 7.09 -11.35
CA ASP A 64 -0.51 7.27 -11.43
C ASP A 64 -0.11 8.72 -11.15
N ILE A 65 0.74 8.91 -10.15
CA ILE A 65 1.23 10.21 -9.71
C ILE A 65 2.76 10.26 -9.66
N THR A 66 3.44 9.38 -10.42
CA THR A 66 4.89 9.24 -10.41
C THR A 66 5.60 10.58 -10.63
N ASP A 67 5.18 11.32 -11.67
CA ASP A 67 5.80 12.61 -12.03
C ASP A 67 5.52 13.73 -11.03
N ARG A 68 4.53 13.53 -10.14
CA ARG A 68 4.14 14.52 -9.12
C ARG A 68 4.94 14.38 -7.82
N LEU A 69 5.68 13.29 -7.64
CA LEU A 69 6.44 12.98 -6.42
C LEU A 69 7.91 12.65 -6.74
N PRO A 70 8.69 13.59 -7.31
CA PRO A 70 10.08 13.35 -7.72
C PRO A 70 10.99 12.92 -6.56
N GLU A 71 10.76 13.42 -5.35
CA GLU A 71 11.50 13.04 -4.14
C GLU A 71 11.23 11.60 -3.72
N VAL A 72 9.98 11.13 -3.83
CA VAL A 72 9.61 9.73 -3.52
C VAL A 72 10.15 8.80 -4.60
N HIS A 73 10.06 9.21 -5.87
CA HIS A 73 10.65 8.47 -6.98
C HIS A 73 12.17 8.30 -6.78
N ALA A 74 12.87 9.36 -6.41
CA ALA A 74 14.31 9.30 -6.11
C ALA A 74 14.63 8.39 -4.91
N ALA A 75 13.84 8.43 -3.83
CA ALA A 75 14.04 7.55 -2.68
C ALA A 75 13.76 6.08 -2.97
N ALA A 76 12.90 5.79 -3.96
CA ALA A 76 12.57 4.44 -4.41
C ALA A 76 13.52 3.88 -5.47
N LEU A 77 14.40 4.69 -6.06
CA LEU A 77 15.45 4.27 -7.00
C LEU A 77 16.65 3.62 -6.31
#